data_AF-A0A9D0Y2L2-F1
#
_entry.id   AF-A0A9D0Y2L2-F1
#
_cell.length_a   1.000
_cell.length_b   1.000
_cell.length_c   1.000
_cell.angle_alpha   90.00
_cell.angle_beta   90.00
_cell.angle_gamma   90.00
#
_symmetry.space_group_name_H-M   'P 1'
#
loop_
_entity.id
_entity.type
_entity.pdbx_description
1 polymer ?
#
loop_
_entity_poly.entity_id
_entity_poly.type
_entity_poly.pdbx_seq_one_letter_code
_entity_poly.pdbx_strand_id
1 'polypeptide(L)'
;MKSWEKNIRRVEPYVPGEQPQEANIIKINTNENPYPPVPGVEEFLNKDIAESLRLYPDPTMGSLVKALAKYQDLNENQIFAGVGSDDVLAMAYLTFFNSNKPILFSDITYSF
;
A
#
# COMPACT_ATOMS: atom_id res chain seq x y z
N MET A 1 -5.12 19.94 27.53
CA MET A 1 -5.45 19.12 26.35
C MET A 1 -6.76 19.60 25.77
N LYS A 2 -6.79 19.87 24.46
CA LYS A 2 -8.01 20.27 23.76
C LYS A 2 -8.98 19.08 23.73
N SER A 3 -10.30 19.33 23.70
CA SER A 3 -11.33 18.27 23.77
C SER A 3 -11.16 17.19 22.68
N TRP A 4 -10.72 17.58 21.48
CA TRP A 4 -10.51 16.66 20.35
C TRP A 4 -9.36 15.67 20.56
N GLU A 5 -8.31 16.04 21.31
CA GLU A 5 -7.13 15.19 21.55
C GLU A 5 -7.49 13.92 22.32
N LYS A 6 -8.61 13.93 23.05
CA LYS A 6 -9.13 12.75 23.77
C LYS A 6 -9.65 11.67 22.83
N ASN A 7 -9.97 12.03 21.59
CA ASN A 7 -10.54 11.12 20.59
C ASN A 7 -9.49 10.64 19.57
N ILE A 8 -8.23 11.10 19.68
CA ILE A 8 -7.13 10.65 18.82
C ILE A 8 -6.38 9.54 19.55
N ARG A 9 -6.25 8.38 18.89
CA ARG A 9 -5.39 7.29 19.38
C ARG A 9 -3.95 7.80 19.48
N ARG A 10 -3.34 7.63 20.66
CA ARG A 10 -1.92 7.90 20.85
C ARG A 10 -1.15 6.69 20.33
N VAL A 11 -0.28 6.93 19.37
CA VAL A 11 0.56 5.91 18.75
C VAL A 11 2.01 6.36 18.80
N GLU A 12 2.94 5.43 18.93
CA GLU A 12 4.35 5.70 18.66
C GLU A 12 4.52 5.69 17.15
N PRO A 13 5.02 6.77 16.52
CA PRO A 13 5.20 6.81 15.08
C PRO A 13 6.17 5.73 14.60
N TYR A 14 5.92 5.20 13.41
CA TYR A 14 6.87 4.33 12.74
C TYR A 14 8.23 5.01 12.57
N VAL A 15 9.29 4.29 12.93
CA VAL A 15 10.68 4.71 12.72
C VAL A 15 11.20 3.96 11.49
N PRO A 16 11.38 4.65 10.34
CA PRO A 16 11.93 4.01 9.15
C PRO A 16 13.37 3.57 9.39
N GLY A 17 13.77 2.48 8.72
CA GLY A 17 15.17 2.07 8.68
C GLY A 17 16.06 3.14 8.05
N GLU A 18 17.33 3.17 8.45
CA GLU A 18 18.33 4.10 7.93
C GLU A 18 18.37 4.10 6.40
N GLN A 19 18.34 5.28 5.78
CA GLN A 19 18.50 5.46 4.34
C GLN A 19 19.81 6.22 4.08
N PRO A 20 20.86 5.54 3.61
CA PRO A 20 22.12 6.22 3.30
C PRO A 20 21.90 7.23 2.16
N GLN A 21 22.43 8.44 2.31
CA GLN A 21 22.35 9.51 1.29
C GLN A 21 23.54 9.51 0.33
N GLU A 22 24.45 8.55 0.50
CA GLU A 22 25.67 8.42 -0.28
C GLU A 22 25.39 7.83 -1.67
N ALA A 23 26.10 8.34 -2.68
CA ALA A 23 26.08 7.75 -4.00
C ALA A 23 26.90 6.44 -4.02
N ASN A 24 26.58 5.52 -4.93
CA ASN A 24 27.28 4.24 -5.15
C ASN A 24 27.22 3.24 -3.99
N ILE A 25 26.12 3.23 -3.24
CA ILE A 25 25.85 2.20 -2.22
C ILE A 25 25.19 0.96 -2.84
N ILE A 26 25.45 -0.22 -2.28
CA ILE A 26 24.65 -1.42 -2.55
C ILE A 26 23.49 -1.43 -1.54
N LYS A 27 22.29 -1.06 -1.99
CA LYS A 27 21.08 -0.96 -1.14
C LYS A 27 20.42 -2.32 -0.97
N ILE A 28 20.36 -2.82 0.27
CA ILE A 28 19.79 -4.13 0.63
C ILE A 28 18.89 -4.10 1.89
N ASN A 29 18.42 -2.92 2.29
CA ASN A 29 17.75 -2.69 3.58
C ASN A 29 16.21 -2.58 3.50
N THR A 30 15.61 -2.41 2.32
CA THR A 30 14.15 -2.18 2.16
C THR A 30 13.45 -3.20 1.26
N ASN A 31 14.09 -4.33 0.95
CA ASN A 31 13.52 -5.42 0.14
C ASN A 31 13.06 -5.01 -1.27
N GLU A 32 13.65 -3.96 -1.85
CA GLU A 32 13.38 -3.57 -3.23
C GLU A 32 13.87 -4.63 -4.23
N ASN A 33 13.18 -4.77 -5.35
CA ASN A 33 13.60 -5.67 -6.41
C ASN A 33 14.84 -5.09 -7.13
N PRO A 34 15.92 -5.87 -7.34
CA PRO A 34 17.11 -5.37 -8.02
C PRO A 34 16.93 -5.19 -9.54
N TYR A 35 15.88 -5.75 -10.13
CA TYR A 35 15.60 -5.67 -11.56
C TYR A 35 14.63 -4.52 -11.88
N PRO A 36 14.74 -3.91 -13.08
CA PRO A 36 13.73 -3.00 -13.57
C PRO A 36 12.37 -3.72 -13.76
N PRO A 37 11.27 -2.98 -13.87
CA PRO A 37 9.98 -3.56 -14.19
C PRO A 37 10.02 -4.26 -15.57
N VAL A 38 9.04 -5.13 -15.83
CA VAL A 38 8.92 -5.81 -17.12
C VAL A 38 8.73 -4.81 -18.27
N PRO A 39 9.19 -5.10 -19.51
CA PRO A 39 9.17 -4.14 -20.63
C PRO A 39 7.80 -3.51 -20.91
N GLY A 40 6.70 -4.25 -20.70
CA GLY A 40 5.34 -3.72 -20.89
C GLY A 40 4.98 -2.55 -19.97
N VAL A 41 5.65 -2.41 -18.81
CA VAL A 41 5.49 -1.24 -17.93
C VAL A 41 6.17 -0.03 -18.53
N GLU A 42 7.39 -0.18 -19.05
CA GLU A 42 8.11 0.91 -19.73
C GLU A 42 7.34 1.38 -20.97
N GLU A 43 6.82 0.44 -21.77
CA GLU A 43 5.96 0.75 -22.92
C GLU A 43 4.69 1.51 -22.51
N PHE A 44 4.08 1.13 -21.38
CA PHE A 44 2.92 1.86 -20.86
C PHE A 44 3.30 3.29 -20.43
N LEU A 45 4.40 3.44 -19.69
CA LEU A 45 4.89 4.73 -19.21
C LEU A 45 5.27 5.69 -20.35
N ASN A 46 5.73 5.16 -21.48
CA ASN A 46 6.09 5.94 -22.67
C ASN A 46 4.90 6.27 -23.58
N LYS A 47 3.69 5.74 -23.31
CA LYS A 47 2.47 6.27 -23.94
C LYS A 47 2.22 7.67 -23.40
N ASP A 48 1.50 8.52 -24.13
CA ASP A 48 1.18 9.91 -23.75
C ASP A 48 0.28 10.01 -22.49
N ILE A 49 0.74 9.47 -21.36
CA ILE A 49 0.07 9.48 -20.05
C ILE A 49 -0.15 10.92 -19.60
N ALA A 50 0.76 11.84 -19.95
CA ALA A 50 0.65 13.25 -19.61
C ALA A 50 -0.72 13.83 -20.00
N GLU A 51 -1.28 13.38 -21.12
CA GLU A 51 -2.59 13.84 -21.55
C GLU A 51 -3.72 13.35 -20.62
N SER A 52 -3.64 12.10 -20.13
CA SER A 52 -4.67 11.48 -19.29
C SER A 52 -4.63 11.94 -17.84
N LEU A 53 -3.50 12.46 -17.35
CA LEU A 53 -3.33 12.97 -15.97
C LEU A 53 -4.26 14.15 -15.61
N ARG A 54 -4.90 14.80 -16.60
CA ARG A 54 -5.94 15.82 -16.35
C ARG A 54 -7.26 15.23 -15.82
N LEU A 55 -7.45 13.92 -15.93
CA LEU A 55 -8.67 13.22 -15.56
C LEU A 55 -8.46 12.45 -14.25
N TYR A 56 -9.53 12.30 -13.47
CA TYR A 56 -9.52 11.34 -12.37
C TYR A 56 -9.35 9.91 -12.90
N PRO A 57 -8.61 9.04 -12.18
CA PRO A 57 -8.54 7.63 -12.51
C PRO A 57 -9.89 6.93 -12.30
N ASP A 58 -10.03 5.73 -12.84
CA ASP A 58 -11.17 4.85 -12.53
C ASP A 58 -11.22 4.57 -11.02
N PRO A 59 -12.26 5.03 -10.30
CA PRO A 59 -12.35 4.86 -8.85
C PRO A 59 -12.53 3.40 -8.43
N THR A 60 -12.91 2.51 -9.35
CA THR A 60 -13.13 1.09 -9.07
C THR A 60 -11.89 0.23 -9.30
N MET A 61 -10.85 0.77 -9.96
CA MET A 61 -9.69 0.00 -10.42
C MET A 61 -10.09 -1.27 -11.19
N GLY A 62 -11.19 -1.21 -11.96
CA GLY A 62 -11.87 -2.40 -12.46
C GLY A 62 -11.01 -3.26 -13.39
N SER A 63 -10.15 -2.63 -14.19
CA SER A 63 -9.21 -3.34 -15.06
C SER A 63 -8.19 -4.16 -14.27
N LEU A 64 -7.66 -3.62 -13.17
CA LEU A 64 -6.73 -4.31 -12.28
C LEU A 64 -7.45 -5.43 -11.51
N VAL A 65 -8.61 -5.14 -10.92
CA VAL A 65 -9.43 -6.11 -10.18
C VAL A 65 -9.74 -7.33 -11.05
N LYS A 66 -10.20 -7.10 -12.28
CA LYS A 66 -10.50 -8.17 -13.24
C LYS A 66 -9.27 -9.00 -13.61
N ALA A 67 -8.13 -8.35 -13.85
CA ALA A 67 -6.89 -9.04 -14.17
C ALA A 67 -6.40 -9.93 -13.01
N LEU A 68 -6.45 -9.41 -11.78
CA LEU A 68 -6.08 -10.14 -10.56
C LEU A 68 -7.05 -11.29 -10.27
N ALA A 69 -8.36 -11.08 -10.43
CA ALA A 69 -9.38 -12.10 -10.24
C ALA A 69 -9.14 -13.30 -11.16
N LYS A 70 -8.87 -13.03 -12.45
CA LYS A 70 -8.49 -14.08 -13.40
C LYS A 70 -7.18 -14.77 -13.03
N TYR A 71 -6.18 -14.02 -12.58
CA TYR A 71 -4.87 -14.58 -12.24
C TYR A 71 -4.92 -15.49 -11.00
N GLN A 72 -5.77 -15.15 -10.02
CA GLN A 72 -5.91 -15.88 -8.75
C GLN A 72 -7.05 -16.91 -8.74
N ASP A 73 -7.78 -17.07 -9.85
CA ASP A 73 -8.98 -17.92 -9.96
C ASP A 73 -10.07 -17.55 -8.92
N LEU A 74 -10.39 -16.26 -8.83
CA LEU A 74 -11.40 -15.69 -7.92
C LEU A 74 -12.47 -14.90 -8.68
N ASN A 75 -13.60 -14.63 -8.02
CA ASN A 75 -14.58 -13.67 -8.53
C ASN A 75 -14.11 -12.23 -8.30
N GLU A 76 -14.48 -11.31 -9.20
CA GLU A 76 -14.11 -9.89 -9.08
C GLU A 76 -14.59 -9.25 -7.77
N ASN A 77 -15.72 -9.70 -7.21
CA ASN A 77 -16.26 -9.22 -5.93
C ASN A 77 -15.49 -9.71 -4.68
N GLN A 78 -14.46 -10.53 -4.87
CA GLN A 78 -13.56 -11.01 -3.80
C GLN A 78 -12.25 -10.21 -3.74
N ILE A 79 -12.08 -9.21 -4.60
CA ILE A 79 -10.86 -8.39 -4.70
C ILE A 79 -11.23 -6.91 -4.60
N PHE A 80 -10.47 -6.18 -3.80
CA PHE A 80 -10.43 -4.73 -3.84
C PHE A 80 -8.97 -4.26 -3.85
N ALA A 81 -8.72 -3.08 -4.40
CA ALA A 81 -7.39 -2.48 -4.48
C ALA A 81 -7.31 -1.26 -3.56
N GLY A 82 -6.22 -1.15 -2.81
CA GLY A 82 -5.85 0.06 -2.06
C GLY A 82 -4.62 0.73 -2.67
N VAL A 83 -4.26 1.90 -2.15
CA VAL A 83 -3.05 2.64 -2.57
C VAL A 83 -1.83 2.11 -1.81
N GLY A 84 -1.40 0.90 -2.19
CA GLY A 84 -0.43 0.12 -1.42
C GLY A 84 -1.11 -0.73 -0.34
N SER A 85 -0.42 -1.78 0.13
CA SER A 85 -1.00 -2.73 1.10
C SER A 85 -1.27 -2.11 2.47
N ASP A 86 -0.58 -1.04 2.84
CA ASP A 86 -0.83 -0.33 4.11
C ASP A 86 -2.22 0.30 4.16
N ASP A 87 -2.73 0.79 3.02
CA ASP A 87 -4.09 1.31 2.91
C ASP A 87 -5.13 0.19 3.12
N VAL A 88 -4.87 -0.98 2.52
CA VAL A 88 -5.69 -2.19 2.71
C VAL A 88 -5.69 -2.63 4.19
N LEU A 89 -4.51 -2.65 4.83
CA LEU A 89 -4.38 -2.99 6.24
C LEU A 89 -5.08 -1.96 7.15
N ALA A 90 -4.90 -0.67 6.89
CA ALA A 90 -5.55 0.40 7.64
C ALA A 90 -7.09 0.29 7.55
N MET A 91 -7.63 0.06 6.35
CA MET A 91 -9.07 -0.17 6.14
C MET A 91 -9.57 -1.39 6.92
N ALA A 92 -8.84 -2.50 6.87
CA ALA A 92 -9.19 -3.71 7.63
C ALA A 92 -9.19 -3.44 9.13
N TYR A 93 -8.20 -2.70 9.64
CA TYR A 93 -8.11 -2.34 11.06
C TYR A 93 -9.28 -1.47 11.51
N LEU A 94 -9.64 -0.44 10.74
CA LEU A 94 -10.77 0.44 11.04
C LEU A 94 -12.11 -0.30 11.01
N THR A 95 -12.24 -1.29 10.11
CA THR A 95 -13.49 -2.04 9.89
C THR A 95 -13.71 -3.10 10.97
N PHE A 96 -12.67 -3.87 11.31
CA PHE A 96 -12.81 -5.05 12.17
C PHE A 96 -12.33 -4.85 13.61
N PHE A 97 -11.41 -3.91 13.88
CA PHE A 97 -10.80 -3.73 15.20
C PHE A 97 -11.25 -2.46 15.92
N ASN A 98 -12.57 -2.32 16.06
CA ASN A 98 -13.25 -1.25 16.78
C ASN A 98 -13.92 -1.77 18.07
N SER A 99 -13.19 -2.53 18.89
CA SER A 99 -13.72 -3.04 20.18
C SER A 99 -12.66 -2.98 21.27
N ASN A 100 -13.05 -3.32 22.50
CA ASN A 100 -12.14 -3.42 23.64
C ASN A 100 -11.31 -4.71 23.67
N LYS A 101 -11.46 -5.59 22.68
CA LYS A 101 -10.66 -6.82 22.59
C LYS A 101 -9.26 -6.51 22.04
N PRO A 102 -8.21 -7.19 22.53
CA PRO A 102 -6.87 -7.03 21.98
C PRO A 102 -6.80 -7.57 20.55
N ILE A 103 -5.93 -6.95 19.74
CA ILE A 103 -5.51 -7.47 18.44
C ILE A 103 -4.27 -8.33 18.69
N LEU A 104 -4.22 -9.53 18.09
CA LEU A 104 -3.11 -10.46 18.27
C LEU A 104 -2.29 -10.54 16.98
N PHE A 105 -0.98 -10.33 17.09
CA PHE A 105 -0.01 -10.48 16.01
C PHE A 105 1.33 -10.96 16.60
N SER A 106 2.22 -11.46 15.75
CA SER A 106 3.54 -11.92 16.19
C SER A 106 4.39 -10.77 16.73
N ASP A 107 5.18 -11.04 17.76
CA ASP A 107 6.07 -10.05 18.39
C ASP A 107 7.06 -9.42 17.39
N ILE A 108 7.61 -10.25 16.48
CA ILE A 108 8.46 -9.79 15.38
C ILE A 108 7.63 -9.85 14.09
N THR A 109 7.15 -8.68 13.65
CA THR A 109 6.38 -8.51 12.41
C THR A 109 6.47 -7.07 11.91
N TYR A 110 5.65 -6.70 10.92
CA TYR A 110 5.45 -5.32 10.50
C TYR A 110 4.85 -4.47 11.64
N SER A 111 5.62 -3.51 12.15
CA SER A 111 5.17 -2.57 13.17
C SER A 111 4.11 -1.63 12.59
N PHE A 112 2.97 -1.50 13.28
CA PHE A 112 1.83 -0.66 12.90
C PHE A 112 1.63 0.50 13.89
#